data_AF-A0A7S1WRE1-F1
#
_entry.id   AF-A0A7S1WRE1-F1
#
_cell.length_a   1.000
_cell.length_b   1.000
_cell.length_c   1.000
_cell.angle_alpha   90.00
_cell.angle_beta   90.00
_cell.angle_gamma   90.00
#
_symmetry.space_group_name_H-M   'P 1'
#
loop_
_entity.id
_entity.type
_entity.pdbx_description
1 polymer ?
#
loop_
_entity_poly.entity_id
_entity_poly.type
_entity_poly.pdbx_seq_one_letter_code
_entity_poly.pdbx_strand_id
1 'polypeptide(L)'
;FRSLDVDSSGFIGFDELNEQLDNPQVQKYFRTIDVDLSEARCLFDMLDMNGSGTIDFEEFLSGCIRLQGPAKSLDLLMVAREMRCAFQRQTGQTEVLAEKVRTICTALPQLVFEAGYSRSDTTHSV
;
A
#
# COMPACT_ATOMS: atom_id res chain seq x y z
N PHE A 1 -21.24 -9.03 -10.86
CA PHE A 1 -21.76 -8.09 -9.85
C PHE A 1 -22.87 -8.71 -9.00
N ARG A 2 -24.13 -8.79 -9.45
CA ARG A 2 -25.23 -9.36 -8.61
C ARG A 2 -25.04 -10.79 -8.11
N SER A 3 -24.21 -11.58 -8.78
CA SER A 3 -23.86 -12.93 -8.33
C SER A 3 -22.81 -12.96 -7.22
N LEU A 4 -22.11 -11.83 -6.99
CA LEU A 4 -21.06 -11.65 -5.99
C LEU A 4 -21.56 -10.85 -4.78
N ASP A 5 -22.46 -9.90 -5.00
CA ASP A 5 -23.17 -9.12 -3.98
C ASP A 5 -24.29 -9.98 -3.36
N VAL A 6 -23.92 -10.82 -2.38
CA VAL A 6 -24.81 -11.83 -1.79
C VAL A 6 -25.81 -11.17 -0.84
N ASP A 7 -25.35 -10.16 -0.10
CA ASP A 7 -26.19 -9.41 0.83
C ASP A 7 -27.02 -8.31 0.15
N SER A 8 -26.82 -8.07 -1.15
CA SER A 8 -27.47 -7.01 -1.93
C SER A 8 -27.23 -5.60 -1.36
N SER A 9 -26.09 -5.41 -0.69
CA SER A 9 -25.65 -4.11 -0.17
C SER A 9 -25.28 -3.13 -1.28
N GLY A 10 -25.03 -3.63 -2.50
CA GLY A 10 -24.50 -2.83 -3.61
C GLY A 10 -22.98 -2.67 -3.55
N PHE A 11 -22.32 -3.40 -2.65
CA PHE A 11 -20.88 -3.48 -2.50
C PHE A 11 -20.47 -4.96 -2.47
N ILE A 12 -19.24 -5.27 -2.86
CA ILE A 12 -18.69 -6.63 -2.76
C ILE A 12 -17.59 -6.60 -1.71
N GLY A 13 -17.80 -7.29 -0.60
CA GLY A 13 -16.79 -7.54 0.41
C GLY A 13 -15.80 -8.64 -0.01
N PHE A 14 -14.63 -8.68 0.65
CA PHE A 14 -13.67 -9.76 0.41
C PHE A 14 -14.24 -11.13 0.84
N ASP A 15 -15.01 -11.16 1.93
CA ASP A 15 -15.64 -12.40 2.41
C ASP A 15 -16.65 -12.94 1.40
N GLU A 16 -17.48 -12.06 0.81
CA GLU A 16 -18.41 -12.43 -0.25
C GLU A 16 -17.70 -12.92 -1.53
N LEU A 17 -16.61 -12.25 -1.91
CA LEU A 17 -15.79 -12.72 -3.03
C LEU A 17 -15.19 -14.10 -2.72
N ASN A 18 -14.68 -14.31 -1.50
CA ASN A 18 -14.06 -15.55 -1.06
C ASN A 18 -15.05 -16.72 -1.02
N GLU A 19 -16.27 -16.48 -0.54
CA GLU A 19 -17.38 -17.46 -0.58
C GLU A 19 -17.78 -17.82 -2.01
N GLN A 20 -17.59 -16.91 -2.96
CA GLN A 20 -17.91 -17.12 -4.37
C GLN A 20 -16.73 -17.62 -5.21
N LEU A 21 -15.56 -17.91 -4.64
CA LEU A 21 -14.41 -18.46 -5.40
C LEU A 21 -14.70 -19.86 -5.98
N ASP A 22 -15.60 -20.61 -5.37
CA ASP A 22 -16.08 -21.90 -5.88
C ASP A 22 -17.14 -21.76 -6.97
N ASN A 23 -17.64 -20.54 -7.22
CA ASN A 23 -18.66 -20.29 -8.23
C ASN A 23 -18.06 -20.43 -9.64
N PRO A 24 -18.63 -21.28 -10.52
CA PRO A 24 -18.13 -21.48 -11.88
C PRO A 24 -18.01 -20.19 -12.71
N GLN A 25 -18.87 -19.20 -12.47
CA GLN A 25 -18.82 -17.92 -13.17
C GLN A 25 -17.62 -17.06 -12.74
N VAL A 26 -17.30 -17.09 -11.45
CA VAL A 26 -16.15 -16.37 -10.88
C VAL A 26 -14.86 -17.03 -11.33
N GLN A 27 -14.77 -18.37 -11.27
CA GLN A 27 -13.60 -19.09 -11.79
C GLN A 27 -13.37 -18.85 -13.28
N LYS A 28 -14.45 -18.81 -14.08
CA LYS A 28 -14.36 -18.48 -15.50
C LYS A 28 -13.82 -17.07 -15.73
N TYR A 29 -14.25 -16.11 -14.92
CA TYR A 29 -13.76 -14.74 -14.97
C TYR A 29 -12.25 -14.68 -14.65
N PHE A 30 -11.82 -15.29 -13.55
CA PHE A 30 -10.41 -15.39 -13.16
C PHE A 30 -9.53 -16.00 -14.25
N ARG A 31 -9.99 -17.09 -14.87
CA ARG A 31 -9.31 -17.70 -16.03
C ARG A 31 -9.27 -16.79 -17.26
N THR A 32 -10.26 -15.91 -17.44
CA THR A 32 -10.29 -14.98 -18.57
C THR A 32 -9.27 -13.86 -18.42
N ILE A 33 -8.96 -13.49 -17.17
CA ILE A 33 -7.98 -12.45 -16.83
C ILE A 33 -6.61 -13.03 -16.43
N ASP A 34 -6.41 -14.34 -16.61
CA ASP A 34 -5.18 -15.09 -16.29
C ASP A 34 -4.72 -14.93 -14.83
N VAL A 35 -5.68 -14.87 -13.90
CA VAL A 35 -5.44 -14.76 -12.45
C VAL A 35 -5.68 -16.10 -11.78
N ASP A 36 -4.75 -16.53 -10.92
CA ASP A 36 -4.92 -17.70 -10.07
C ASP A 36 -5.88 -17.37 -8.90
N LEU A 37 -6.69 -18.35 -8.47
CA LEU A 37 -7.61 -18.15 -7.34
C LEU A 37 -6.87 -17.84 -6.03
N SER A 38 -5.63 -18.30 -5.88
CA SER A 38 -4.75 -17.92 -4.76
C SER A 38 -4.41 -16.43 -4.73
N GLU A 39 -4.51 -15.74 -5.86
CA GLU A 39 -4.28 -14.30 -6.00
C GLU A 39 -5.59 -13.48 -5.89
N ALA A 40 -6.72 -14.11 -5.56
CA ALA A 40 -8.00 -13.43 -5.41
C ALA A 40 -7.94 -12.24 -4.45
N ARG A 41 -7.13 -12.33 -3.39
CA ARG A 41 -6.90 -11.20 -2.48
C ARG A 41 -6.18 -10.04 -3.16
N CYS A 42 -5.19 -10.32 -4.01
CA CYS A 42 -4.46 -9.28 -4.72
C CYS A 42 -5.35 -8.62 -5.77
N LEU A 43 -6.18 -9.41 -6.46
CA LEU A 43 -7.19 -8.88 -7.39
C LEU A 43 -8.21 -8.00 -6.67
N PHE A 44 -8.74 -8.44 -5.52
CA PHE A 44 -9.68 -7.66 -4.73
C PHE A 44 -9.11 -6.29 -4.38
N ASP A 45 -7.93 -6.27 -3.79
CA ASP A 45 -7.27 -5.02 -3.42
C ASP A 45 -6.88 -4.15 -4.64
N MET A 46 -6.79 -4.72 -5.85
CA MET A 46 -6.54 -3.97 -7.08
C MET A 46 -7.82 -3.30 -7.61
N LEU A 47 -8.96 -3.96 -7.39
CA LEU A 47 -10.28 -3.47 -7.75
C LEU A 47 -10.77 -2.40 -6.77
N ASP A 48 -10.47 -2.54 -5.47
CA ASP A 48 -10.70 -1.54 -4.43
C ASP A 48 -9.76 -0.34 -4.61
N MET A 49 -10.18 0.62 -5.44
CA MET A 49 -9.35 1.75 -5.85
C MET A 49 -9.27 2.81 -4.75
N ASN A 50 -10.32 2.92 -3.94
CA ASN A 50 -10.43 3.88 -2.85
C ASN A 50 -9.88 3.34 -1.50
N GLY A 51 -9.60 2.03 -1.40
CA GLY A 51 -9.09 1.38 -0.19
C GLY A 51 -10.15 1.24 0.90
N SER A 52 -11.43 1.19 0.53
CA SER A 52 -12.56 1.10 1.45
C SER A 52 -12.71 -0.28 2.07
N GLY A 53 -12.05 -1.31 1.50
CA GLY A 53 -12.24 -2.71 1.87
C GLY A 53 -13.48 -3.33 1.25
N THR A 54 -14.20 -2.60 0.38
CA THR A 54 -15.31 -3.09 -0.42
C THR A 54 -15.15 -2.62 -1.86
N ILE A 55 -15.77 -3.34 -2.81
CA ILE A 55 -15.76 -2.98 -4.23
C ILE A 55 -17.16 -2.50 -4.61
N ASP A 56 -17.31 -1.25 -5.01
CA ASP A 56 -18.57 -0.74 -5.54
C ASP A 56 -18.79 -1.12 -7.02
N PHE A 57 -19.96 -0.79 -7.56
CA PHE A 57 -20.29 -1.12 -8.95
C PHE A 57 -19.36 -0.45 -9.97
N GLU A 58 -18.96 0.80 -9.74
CA GLU A 58 -18.09 1.55 -10.64
C GLU A 58 -16.66 0.99 -10.61
N GLU A 59 -16.15 0.64 -9.43
CA GLU A 59 -14.88 -0.04 -9.23
C GLU A 59 -14.85 -1.41 -9.90
N PHE A 60 -15.91 -2.20 -9.74
CA PHE A 60 -16.05 -3.48 -10.42
C PHE A 60 -16.06 -3.33 -11.94
N LEU A 61 -16.83 -2.37 -12.47
CA LEU A 61 -16.93 -2.12 -13.91
C LEU A 61 -15.60 -1.62 -14.50
N SER A 62 -14.99 -0.62 -13.85
CA SER A 62 -13.68 -0.08 -14.21
C SER A 62 -12.61 -1.17 -14.21
N GLY A 63 -12.61 -2.00 -13.16
CA GLY A 63 -11.75 -3.16 -13.04
C GLY A 63 -11.95 -4.16 -14.18
N CYS A 64 -13.19 -4.52 -14.49
CA CYS A 64 -13.50 -5.42 -15.60
C CYS A 64 -12.99 -4.88 -16.94
N ILE A 65 -13.17 -3.60 -17.23
CA ILE A 65 -12.70 -2.97 -18.47
C ILE A 65 -11.17 -2.97 -18.54
N ARG A 66 -10.49 -2.69 -17.41
CA ARG A 66 -9.02 -2.67 -17.33
C ARG A 66 -8.40 -4.06 -17.48
N LEU A 67 -9.07 -5.08 -16.94
CA LEU A 67 -8.62 -6.47 -16.94
C LEU A 67 -9.02 -7.23 -18.23
N GLN A 68 -10.04 -6.78 -18.96
CA GLN A 68 -10.38 -7.32 -20.29
C GLN A 68 -9.42 -6.87 -21.41
N GLY A 69 -8.50 -5.94 -21.13
CA GLY A 69 -7.41 -5.60 -22.04
C GLY A 69 -6.45 -6.78 -22.25
N PRO A 70 -5.55 -6.74 -23.25
CA PRO A 70 -4.67 -7.87 -23.55
C PRO A 70 -3.70 -8.13 -22.38
N ALA A 71 -4.07 -9.07 -21.48
CA ALA A 71 -3.35 -9.83 -20.43
C ALA A 71 -2.25 -9.13 -19.60
N LYS A 72 -1.40 -8.30 -20.20
CA LYS A 72 -0.32 -7.51 -19.58
C LYS A 72 -0.79 -6.43 -18.60
N SER A 73 -2.09 -6.15 -18.53
CA SER A 73 -2.63 -5.11 -17.65
C SER A 73 -2.51 -5.49 -16.18
N LEU A 74 -2.73 -6.76 -15.81
CA LEU A 74 -2.71 -7.21 -14.42
C LEU A 74 -1.29 -7.18 -13.85
N ASP A 75 -0.33 -7.83 -14.51
CA ASP A 75 1.07 -7.82 -14.07
C ASP A 75 1.60 -6.39 -13.94
N LEU A 76 1.31 -5.55 -14.94
CA LEU A 76 1.71 -4.13 -14.90
C LEU A 76 1.00 -3.38 -13.78
N LEU A 77 -0.24 -3.74 -13.46
CA LEU A 77 -0.98 -3.17 -12.35
C LEU A 77 -0.46 -3.63 -10.99
N MET A 78 -0.04 -4.88 -10.86
CA MET A 78 0.62 -5.40 -9.67
C MET A 78 1.93 -4.68 -9.44
N VAL A 79 2.77 -4.54 -10.49
CA VAL A 79 4.00 -3.75 -10.43
C VAL A 79 3.71 -2.29 -10.09
N ALA A 80 2.68 -1.68 -10.69
CA ALA A 80 2.30 -0.30 -10.39
C ALA A 80 1.81 -0.12 -8.95
N ARG A 81 1.09 -1.10 -8.39
CA ARG A 81 0.65 -1.11 -7.00
C ARG A 81 1.83 -1.27 -6.06
N GLU A 82 2.72 -2.22 -6.33
CA GLU A 82 3.96 -2.40 -5.56
C GLU A 82 4.80 -1.13 -5.57
N MET A 83 4.96 -0.50 -6.74
CA MET A 83 5.67 0.78 -6.86
C MET A 83 4.99 1.89 -6.07
N ARG A 84 3.66 2.01 -6.11
CA ARG A 84 2.93 3.01 -5.32
C ARG A 84 3.13 2.80 -3.82
N CYS A 85 2.99 1.57 -3.34
CA CYS A 85 3.20 1.24 -1.93
C CYS A 85 4.65 1.46 -1.49
N ALA A 86 5.62 1.07 -2.33
CA ALA A 86 7.04 1.31 -2.09
C ALA A 86 7.34 2.82 -2.01
N PHE A 87 6.78 3.60 -2.94
CA PHE A 87 6.93 5.05 -2.95
C PHE A 87 6.33 5.68 -1.69
N GLN A 88 5.10 5.34 -1.31
CA GLN A 88 4.48 5.85 -0.08
C GLN A 88 5.30 5.53 1.17
N ARG A 89 5.82 4.30 1.28
CA ARG A 89 6.73 3.93 2.39
C ARG A 89 8.02 4.75 2.36
N GLN A 90 8.61 4.95 1.17
CA GLN A 90 9.84 5.70 1.01
C GLN A 90 9.66 7.18 1.38
N THR A 91 8.56 7.81 0.95
CA THR A 91 8.26 9.20 1.31
C THR A 91 8.11 9.37 2.83
N GLY A 92 7.37 8.47 3.49
CA GLY A 92 7.24 8.50 4.95
C GLY A 92 8.58 8.29 5.68
N GLN A 93 9.44 7.40 5.18
CA GLN A 93 10.79 7.22 5.76
C GLN A 93 11.67 8.46 5.58
N THR A 94 11.58 9.16 4.45
CA THR A 94 12.35 10.39 4.23
C THR A 94 11.93 11.52 5.16
N GLU A 95 10.63 11.64 5.48
CA GLU A 95 10.15 12.63 6.45
C GLU A 95 10.66 12.35 7.86
N VAL A 96 10.56 11.09 8.30
CA VAL A 96 11.08 10.67 9.62
C VAL A 96 12.59 10.87 9.72
N LEU A 97 13.34 10.55 8.66
CA LEU A 97 14.79 10.76 8.64
C LEU A 97 15.12 12.26 8.68
N ALA A 98 14.40 13.10 7.94
CA ALA A 98 14.58 14.54 7.95
C ALA A 98 14.31 15.13 9.35
N GLU A 99 13.29 14.64 10.05
CA GLU A 99 12.98 15.05 11.42
C GLU A 99 14.09 14.63 12.40
N LYS A 100 14.57 13.39 12.31
CA LYS A 100 15.71 12.92 13.13
C LYS A 100 16.98 13.73 12.88
N VAL A 101 17.31 14.03 11.62
CA VAL A 101 18.45 14.89 11.27
C VAL A 101 18.28 16.28 11.86
N ARG A 102 17.08 16.86 11.79
CA ARG A 102 16.78 18.16 12.40
C ARG A 102 17.01 18.12 13.91
N THR A 103 16.51 17.10 14.61
CA THR A 103 16.71 16.93 16.06
C THR A 103 18.19 16.85 16.42
N ILE A 104 18.98 16.07 15.68
CA ILE A 104 20.42 15.96 15.88
C ILE A 104 21.11 17.32 15.66
N CYS A 105 20.78 18.03 14.58
CA CYS A 105 21.33 19.35 14.30
C CYS A 105 21.01 20.38 15.40
N THR A 106 19.83 20.30 16.02
CA THR A 106 19.47 21.21 17.13
C THR A 106 20.12 20.83 18.47
N ALA A 107 20.42 19.55 18.69
CA ALA A 107 21.04 19.06 19.94
C ALA A 107 22.57 19.18 19.93
N LEU A 108 23.20 19.13 18.75
CA LEU A 108 24.66 19.20 18.59
C LEU A 108 25.31 20.46 19.20
N PRO A 109 24.78 21.69 19.04
CA PRO A 109 25.36 22.88 19.65
C PRO A 109 25.45 22.82 21.17
N GLN A 110 24.48 22.18 21.83
CA GLN A 110 24.47 22.03 23.29
C GLN A 110 25.55 21.03 23.75
N LEU A 111 25.69 19.90 23.05
CA LEU A 111 26.70 18.89 23.35
C LEU A 111 28.13 19.37 23.08
N VAL A 112 28.33 20.18 22.03
CA VAL A 112 29.62 20.80 21.72
C VAL A 112 29.98 21.88 22.75
N PHE A 113 28.99 22.64 23.25
CA PHE A 113 29.20 23.64 24.29
C PHE A 113 29.59 23.01 25.64
N GLU A 114 28.90 21.93 26.04
CA GLU A 114 29.22 21.18 27.27
C GLU A 114 30.60 20.51 27.21
N ALA A 115 30.97 19.92 26.07
CA ALA A 115 32.29 19.31 25.87
C ALA A 115 33.44 20.35 25.78
N GLY A 116 33.14 21.59 25.37
CA GLY A 116 34.09 22.70 25.33
C GLY A 116 34.43 23.27 26.70
N TYR A 117 33.46 23.31 27.62
CA TYR A 117 33.63 23.87 28.97
C TYR A 117 34.49 22.96 29.88
N SER A 118 34.44 21.63 29.72
CA SER A 118 35.27 20.71 30.51
C SER A 118 36.77 20.74 30.16
N ARG A 119 37.20 21.46 29.11
CA ARG A 119 38.62 21.56 28.71
C ARG A 119 39.34 22.81 29.24
N SER A 120 38.64 23.83 29.73
CA SER A 120 39.26 25.10 30.14
C SER A 120 39.68 25.20 31.61
N ASP A 121 39.30 24.25 32.48
CA ASP A 121 39.53 24.38 33.94
C ASP A 121 40.78 23.67 34.50
N THR A 122 41.61 23.02 33.66
CA THR A 122 42.79 22.26 34.15
C THR A 122 44.17 22.92 33.96
N THR A 123 44.27 24.16 33.46
CA THR A 123 45.57 24.84 33.30
C THR A 123 45.54 26.28 33.80
N HIS A 124 45.61 26.49 35.11
CA HIS A 124 46.45 27.52 35.74
C HIS A 124 46.40 27.40 37.27
N SER A 125 47.34 26.65 37.84
CA SER A 125 47.77 26.75 39.23
C SER A 125 49.18 26.18 39.35
N VAL A 126 50.18 26.98 38.93
CA VAL A 126 51.53 27.02 39.50
C VAL A 126 52.06 28.44 39.31
#